data_AF-A0AAX0B1D5-F1
#
_entry.id   AF-A0AAX0B1D5-F1
#
_cell.length_a   1.000
_cell.length_b   1.000
_cell.length_c   1.000
_cell.angle_alpha   90.00
_cell.angle_beta   90.00
_cell.angle_gamma   90.00
#
_symmetry.space_group_name_H-M   'P 1'
#
loop_
_entity.id
_entity.type
_entity.pdbx_description
1 polymer ?
#
loop_
_entity_poly.entity_id
_entity_poly.type
_entity_poly.pdbx_seq_one_letter_code
_entity_poly.pdbx_strand_id
1 'polypeptide(L)'
;MGYQEIINIIKPLLNKYDIENFDGLKPQTQQQLIMIEQYFQLCIEKYSDIKHRLDDFDLSIRGICKASNIGKSTVYNNPDTLKKYIEKRLNEVECNISIISKPKLDALTNKVEQLQSNLDKMLIDIVEFENMRIKISNLEKTITRLETQKKIIEEEKNNYMLKNNELQKELMKKNNKIIHINK
;
A
#
# COMPACT_ATOMS: atom_id res chain seq x y z
N MET A 1 -13.26 -31.03 -33.53
CA MET A 1 -12.81 -29.81 -34.23
C MET A 1 -12.47 -30.18 -35.67
N GLY A 2 -13.02 -29.47 -36.65
CA GLY A 2 -12.78 -29.71 -38.09
C GLY A 2 -11.45 -29.12 -38.58
N TYR A 3 -10.93 -29.60 -39.71
CA TYR A 3 -9.68 -29.09 -40.31
C TYR A 3 -9.69 -27.58 -40.56
N GLN A 4 -10.83 -27.04 -41.00
CA GLN A 4 -10.99 -25.60 -41.28
C GLN A 4 -10.89 -24.74 -40.00
N GLU A 5 -11.37 -25.25 -38.87
CA GLU A 5 -11.31 -24.56 -37.58
C GLU A 5 -9.87 -24.47 -37.08
N ILE A 6 -9.10 -25.55 -37.22
CA ILE A 6 -7.67 -25.57 -36.88
C ILE A 6 -6.86 -24.60 -37.75
N ILE A 7 -7.14 -24.55 -39.06
CA ILE A 7 -6.47 -23.61 -39.97
C ILE A 7 -6.76 -22.16 -39.57
N ASN A 8 -7.99 -21.86 -39.14
CA ASN A 8 -8.37 -20.53 -38.66
C ASN A 8 -7.65 -20.13 -37.35
N ILE A 9 -7.18 -21.10 -36.56
CA ILE A 9 -6.33 -20.88 -35.38
C ILE A 9 -4.86 -20.67 -35.79
N ILE A 10 -4.36 -21.48 -36.72
CA ILE A 10 -2.95 -21.43 -37.15
C ILE A 10 -2.61 -20.11 -37.86
N LYS A 11 -3.44 -19.64 -38.80
CA LYS A 11 -3.17 -18.42 -39.59
C LYS A 11 -2.84 -17.18 -38.74
N PRO A 12 -3.63 -16.79 -37.73
CA PRO A 12 -3.29 -15.66 -36.88
C PRO A 12 -2.06 -15.92 -35.99
N LEU A 13 -1.80 -17.17 -35.59
CA LEU A 13 -0.61 -17.52 -34.81
C LEU A 13 0.67 -17.38 -35.63
N LEU A 14 0.68 -17.84 -36.89
CA LEU A 14 1.83 -17.67 -37.78
C LEU A 14 2.17 -16.19 -37.99
N ASN A 15 1.16 -15.34 -38.22
CA ASN A 15 1.34 -13.90 -38.32
C ASN A 15 1.91 -13.31 -37.01
N LYS A 16 1.36 -13.70 -35.85
CA LYS A 16 1.87 -13.26 -34.54
C LYS A 16 3.33 -13.65 -34.30
N TYR A 17 3.78 -14.76 -34.86
CA TYR A 17 5.14 -15.26 -34.71
C TYR A 17 6.07 -14.85 -35.85
N ASP A 18 5.61 -13.99 -36.77
CA ASP A 18 6.35 -13.57 -37.96
C ASP A 18 6.84 -14.76 -38.82
N ILE A 19 5.97 -15.75 -38.98
CA ILE A 19 6.19 -16.94 -39.80
C ILE A 19 5.39 -16.80 -41.10
N GLU A 20 5.95 -17.33 -42.20
CA GLU A 20 5.31 -17.36 -43.51
C GLU A 20 3.83 -17.81 -43.45
N ASN A 21 2.98 -17.16 -44.25
CA ASN A 21 1.55 -17.44 -44.27
C ASN A 21 1.28 -18.92 -44.57
N PHE A 22 0.31 -19.50 -43.86
CA PHE A 22 -0.06 -20.90 -43.97
C PHE A 22 -0.21 -21.36 -45.42
N ASP A 23 -0.88 -20.59 -46.27
CA ASP A 23 -1.15 -20.94 -47.67
C ASP A 23 0.12 -20.91 -48.55
N GLY A 24 1.19 -20.24 -48.13
CA GLY A 24 2.50 -20.20 -48.81
C GLY A 24 3.41 -21.39 -48.47
N LEU A 25 3.10 -22.11 -47.39
CA LEU A 25 3.90 -23.26 -46.94
C LEU A 25 3.70 -24.49 -47.83
N LYS A 26 4.71 -25.38 -47.82
CA LYS A 26 4.60 -26.69 -48.49
C LYS A 26 3.44 -27.49 -47.89
N PRO A 27 2.70 -28.29 -48.69
CA PRO A 27 1.56 -29.08 -48.19
C PRO A 27 1.90 -29.99 -47.01
N GLN A 28 3.10 -30.57 -47.00
CA GLN A 28 3.56 -31.39 -45.88
C GLN A 28 3.71 -30.60 -44.59
N THR A 29 4.26 -29.37 -44.67
CA THR A 29 4.41 -28.47 -43.53
C THR A 29 3.05 -27.99 -43.02
N GLN A 30 2.11 -27.67 -43.92
CA GLN A 30 0.72 -27.34 -43.57
C GLN A 30 0.05 -28.47 -42.79
N GLN A 31 0.19 -29.71 -43.26
CA GLN A 31 -0.37 -30.88 -42.60
C GLN A 31 0.26 -31.12 -41.22
N GLN A 32 1.59 -30.95 -41.09
CA GLN A 32 2.29 -31.08 -39.81
C GLN A 32 1.83 -30.01 -38.81
N LEU A 33 1.68 -28.75 -39.25
CA LEU A 33 1.15 -27.67 -38.40
C LEU A 33 -0.26 -27.98 -37.91
N ILE A 34 -1.13 -28.53 -38.77
CA ILE A 34 -2.46 -28.97 -38.36
C ILE A 34 -2.39 -30.05 -37.28
N MET A 35 -1.53 -31.06 -37.45
CA MET A 35 -1.39 -32.15 -36.46
C MET A 35 -0.85 -31.64 -35.13
N ILE A 36 0.14 -30.74 -35.16
CA ILE A 36 0.70 -30.11 -33.97
C ILE A 36 -0.36 -29.29 -33.25
N GLU A 37 -1.11 -28.46 -33.99
CA GLU A 37 -2.15 -27.62 -33.40
C GLU A 37 -3.29 -28.44 -32.81
N GLN A 38 -3.71 -29.52 -33.47
CA GLN A 38 -4.69 -30.45 -32.91
C GLN A 38 -4.24 -31.02 -31.56
N TYR A 39 -2.96 -31.36 -31.42
CA TYR A 39 -2.42 -31.81 -30.15
C TYR A 39 -2.37 -30.68 -29.11
N PHE A 40 -2.01 -29.45 -29.49
CA PHE A 40 -2.08 -28.31 -28.59
C PHE A 40 -3.50 -28.05 -28.10
N GLN A 41 -4.51 -28.08 -28.97
CA GLN A 41 -5.91 -27.89 -28.59
C GLN A 41 -6.38 -28.98 -27.61
N LEU A 42 -6.03 -30.25 -27.87
CA LEU A 42 -6.29 -31.34 -26.91
C LEU A 42 -5.64 -31.08 -25.55
N CYS A 43 -4.40 -30.58 -25.53
CA CYS A 43 -3.72 -30.23 -24.29
C CYS A 43 -4.43 -29.06 -23.58
N ILE A 44 -4.80 -28.01 -24.31
CA ILE A 44 -5.50 -26.84 -23.78
C ILE A 44 -6.84 -27.26 -23.15
N GLU A 45 -7.62 -28.11 -23.81
CA GLU A 45 -8.86 -28.66 -23.28
C GLU A 45 -8.60 -29.42 -21.96
N LYS A 46 -7.63 -30.34 -21.95
CA LYS A 46 -7.26 -31.09 -20.74
C LYS A 46 -6.81 -30.16 -19.60
N TYR A 47 -6.01 -29.14 -19.89
CA TYR A 47 -5.59 -28.16 -18.90
C TYR A 47 -6.79 -27.36 -18.37
N SER A 48 -7.73 -26.98 -19.23
CA SER A 48 -8.96 -26.29 -18.84
C SER A 48 -9.81 -27.17 -17.91
N ASP A 49 -9.99 -28.44 -18.24
CA ASP A 49 -10.73 -29.41 -17.41
C ASP A 49 -10.08 -29.62 -16.05
N ILE A 50 -8.75 -29.82 -16.02
CA ILE A 50 -8.00 -29.97 -14.78
C ILE A 50 -8.13 -28.70 -13.93
N LYS A 51 -7.99 -27.53 -14.54
CA LYS A 51 -8.14 -26.25 -13.85
C LYS A 51 -9.53 -26.09 -13.26
N HIS A 52 -10.60 -26.38 -14.01
CA HIS A 52 -11.96 -26.35 -13.50
C HIS A 52 -12.14 -27.28 -12.31
N ARG A 53 -11.65 -28.52 -12.40
CA ARG A 53 -11.70 -29.47 -11.28
C ARG A 53 -10.93 -28.97 -10.06
N LEU A 54 -9.77 -28.34 -10.26
CA LEU A 54 -8.99 -27.76 -9.18
C LEU A 54 -9.69 -26.55 -8.53
N ASP A 55 -10.33 -25.69 -9.32
CA ASP A 55 -11.10 -24.54 -8.82
C ASP A 55 -12.33 -25.02 -7.99
N ASP A 56 -12.88 -26.21 -8.29
CA ASP A 56 -13.96 -26.83 -7.51
C ASP A 56 -13.49 -27.44 -6.16
N PHE A 57 -12.19 -27.69 -5.98
CA PHE A 57 -11.64 -28.20 -4.72
C PHE A 57 -11.40 -27.06 -3.72
N ASP A 58 -12.35 -26.87 -2.80
CA ASP A 58 -12.19 -25.97 -1.66
C ASP A 58 -11.67 -26.74 -0.43
N LEU A 59 -10.36 -26.67 -0.19
CA LEU A 59 -9.70 -27.26 1.00
C LEU A 59 -9.79 -26.36 2.24
N SER A 60 -10.73 -25.42 2.31
CA SER A 60 -11.04 -24.74 3.57
C SER A 60 -11.97 -25.58 4.45
N ILE A 61 -12.07 -25.24 5.75
CA ILE A 61 -13.09 -25.80 6.65
C ILE A 61 -14.49 -25.69 6.02
N ARG A 62 -14.77 -24.57 5.33
CA ARG A 62 -16.04 -24.35 4.63
C ARG A 62 -16.24 -25.36 3.50
N GLY A 63 -15.24 -25.55 2.65
CA GLY A 63 -15.32 -26.48 1.53
C GLY A 63 -15.46 -27.93 2.00
N ILE A 64 -14.70 -28.32 3.02
CA ILE A 64 -14.82 -29.64 3.65
C ILE A 64 -16.20 -29.86 4.25
N CYS A 65 -16.76 -28.88 4.97
CA CYS A 65 -18.12 -28.96 5.50
C CYS A 65 -19.15 -29.18 4.38
N LYS A 66 -19.02 -28.44 3.28
CA LYS A 66 -19.91 -28.56 2.12
C LYS A 66 -19.80 -29.94 1.46
N ALA A 67 -18.58 -30.44 1.24
CA ALA A 67 -18.34 -31.73 0.58
C ALA A 67 -18.71 -32.94 1.45
N SER A 68 -18.55 -32.84 2.77
CA SER A 68 -18.90 -33.90 3.74
C SER A 68 -20.36 -33.84 4.21
N ASN A 69 -21.14 -32.85 3.76
CA ASN A 69 -22.50 -32.59 4.21
C ASN A 69 -22.62 -32.41 5.75
N ILE A 70 -21.57 -31.84 6.37
CA ILE A 70 -21.54 -31.50 7.80
C ILE A 70 -21.79 -30.00 7.94
N GLY A 71 -22.74 -29.63 8.80
CA GLY A 71 -23.01 -28.22 9.10
C GLY A 71 -21.79 -27.51 9.70
N LYS A 72 -21.50 -26.29 9.25
CA LYS A 72 -20.41 -25.48 9.82
C LYS A 72 -20.55 -25.30 11.33
N SER A 73 -21.77 -25.05 11.80
CA SER A 73 -22.07 -24.94 13.23
C SER A 73 -21.65 -26.19 13.99
N THR A 74 -21.89 -27.39 13.45
CA THR A 74 -21.46 -28.66 14.04
C THR A 74 -19.95 -28.74 14.20
N VAL A 75 -19.19 -28.29 13.19
CA VAL A 75 -17.71 -28.28 13.26
C VAL A 75 -17.21 -27.23 14.25
N TYR A 76 -17.73 -26.00 14.20
CA TYR A 76 -17.28 -24.92 15.08
C TYR A 76 -17.71 -25.10 16.54
N ASN A 77 -18.84 -25.77 16.78
CA ASN A 77 -19.31 -26.13 18.13
C ASN A 77 -18.57 -27.35 18.70
N ASN A 78 -17.72 -28.02 17.91
CA ASN A 78 -16.85 -29.11 18.36
C ASN A 78 -15.38 -28.80 18.03
N PRO A 79 -14.78 -27.83 18.75
CA PRO A 79 -13.46 -27.32 18.43
C PRO A 79 -12.34 -28.36 18.64
N ASP A 80 -12.41 -29.14 19.71
CA ASP A 80 -11.32 -30.03 20.12
C ASP A 80 -11.23 -31.34 19.31
N THR A 81 -12.31 -31.72 18.63
CA THR A 81 -12.35 -32.93 17.80
C THR A 81 -12.48 -32.58 16.33
N LEU A 82 -13.64 -32.08 15.88
CA LEU A 82 -13.92 -31.93 14.44
C LEU A 82 -13.07 -30.83 13.81
N LYS A 83 -13.06 -29.64 14.43
CA LYS A 83 -12.28 -28.51 13.92
C LYS A 83 -10.78 -28.83 13.95
N LYS A 84 -10.27 -29.28 15.09
CA LYS A 84 -8.87 -29.66 15.27
C LYS A 84 -8.41 -30.77 14.31
N TYR A 85 -9.25 -31.76 14.05
CA TYR A 85 -8.96 -32.82 13.07
C TYR A 85 -8.83 -32.25 11.65
N ILE A 86 -9.80 -31.43 11.23
CA ILE A 86 -9.78 -30.79 9.90
C ILE A 86 -8.53 -29.91 9.77
N GLU A 87 -8.24 -29.05 10.74
CA GLU A 87 -7.09 -28.15 10.69
C GLU A 87 -5.76 -28.90 10.65
N LYS A 88 -5.59 -29.92 11.50
CA LYS A 88 -4.37 -30.74 11.48
C LYS A 88 -4.22 -31.50 10.16
N ARG A 89 -5.30 -32.09 9.66
CA ARG A 89 -5.25 -32.86 8.42
C ARG A 89 -5.04 -31.96 7.22
N LEU A 90 -5.56 -30.72 7.21
CA LEU A 90 -5.26 -29.74 6.17
C LEU A 90 -3.78 -29.39 6.11
N ASN A 91 -3.12 -29.23 7.26
CA ASN A 91 -1.67 -28.98 7.32
C ASN A 91 -0.84 -30.21 6.85
N GLU A 92 -1.34 -31.43 7.02
CA GLU A 92 -0.68 -32.65 6.51
C GLU A 92 -0.97 -32.91 5.03
N VAL A 93 -2.14 -32.48 4.56
CA VAL A 93 -2.61 -32.61 3.18
C VAL A 93 -2.18 -31.40 2.34
N GLU A 94 -1.36 -30.49 2.88
CA GLU A 94 -0.69 -29.43 2.11
C GLU A 94 0.05 -30.07 0.93
N CYS A 95 -0.65 -30.07 -0.21
CA CYS A 95 -0.23 -30.74 -1.41
C CYS A 95 1.07 -30.10 -1.89
N ASN A 96 2.08 -30.93 -2.10
CA ASN A 96 3.29 -30.65 -2.88
C ASN A 96 2.99 -30.38 -4.38
N ILE A 97 1.85 -29.77 -4.69
CA ILE A 97 1.42 -29.36 -6.02
C ILE A 97 1.03 -27.90 -5.87
N SER A 98 1.82 -27.00 -6.47
CA SER A 98 1.52 -25.56 -6.47
C SER A 98 0.21 -25.31 -7.23
N ILE A 99 -0.92 -25.38 -6.52
CA ILE A 99 -2.28 -25.11 -7.05
C ILE A 99 -2.42 -23.63 -7.42
N ILE A 100 -1.63 -22.76 -6.80
CA ILE A 100 -1.50 -21.37 -7.22
C ILE A 100 -0.66 -21.37 -8.50
N SER A 101 -1.28 -21.01 -9.62
CA SER A 101 -0.55 -20.76 -10.86
C SER A 101 0.54 -19.73 -10.60
N LYS A 102 1.75 -19.95 -11.10
CA LYS A 102 2.90 -19.05 -10.92
C LYS A 102 2.54 -17.55 -11.08
N PRO A 103 1.71 -17.13 -12.07
CA PRO A 103 1.27 -15.73 -12.18
C PRO A 103 0.45 -15.21 -10.99
N LYS A 104 -0.40 -16.04 -10.38
CA LYS A 104 -1.16 -15.65 -9.18
C LYS A 104 -0.24 -15.52 -7.97
N LEU A 105 0.75 -16.40 -7.86
CA LEU A 105 1.76 -16.33 -6.80
C LEU A 105 2.62 -15.07 -6.95
N ASP A 106 3.14 -14.82 -8.15
CA ASP A 106 3.93 -13.62 -8.46
C ASP A 106 3.11 -12.33 -8.20
N ALA A 107 1.83 -12.30 -8.57
CA ALA A 107 0.95 -11.17 -8.29
C ALA A 107 0.73 -10.95 -6.79
N LEU A 108 0.64 -12.03 -6.00
CA LEU A 108 0.47 -11.95 -4.55
C LEU A 108 1.77 -11.50 -3.88
N THR A 109 2.92 -12.04 -4.29
CA THR A 109 4.25 -11.63 -3.82
C THR A 109 4.49 -10.16 -4.12
N ASN A 110 4.23 -9.69 -5.34
CA ASN A 110 4.34 -8.28 -5.70
C ASN A 110 3.44 -7.39 -4.84
N LYS A 111 2.21 -7.82 -4.53
CA LYS A 111 1.32 -7.08 -3.62
C LYS A 111 1.89 -7.02 -2.20
N VAL A 112 2.44 -8.12 -1.69
CA VAL A 112 3.06 -8.15 -0.37
C VAL A 112 4.26 -7.22 -0.32
N GLU A 113 5.15 -7.27 -1.32
CA GLU A 113 6.31 -6.37 -1.41
C GLU A 113 5.90 -4.90 -1.51
N GLN A 114 4.86 -4.58 -2.27
CA GLN A 114 4.30 -3.22 -2.33
C GLN A 114 3.73 -2.76 -0.99
N LEU A 115 2.98 -3.63 -0.30
CA LEU A 115 2.44 -3.31 1.02
C LEU A 115 3.55 -3.11 2.05
N GLN A 116 4.61 -3.92 1.99
CA GLN A 116 5.80 -3.77 2.82
C GLN A 116 6.47 -2.41 2.58
N SER A 117 6.72 -2.06 1.32
CA SER A 117 7.32 -0.77 0.96
C SER A 117 6.47 0.43 1.39
N ASN A 118 5.14 0.33 1.29
CA ASN A 118 4.23 1.36 1.76
C ASN A 118 4.26 1.50 3.28
N LEU A 119 4.35 0.39 4.01
CA LEU A 119 4.47 0.40 5.46
C LEU A 119 5.77 1.07 5.92
N ASP A 120 6.89 0.76 5.26
CA ASP A 120 8.19 1.37 5.58
C ASP A 120 8.17 2.89 5.36
N LYS A 121 7.53 3.36 4.28
CA LYS A 121 7.33 4.80 4.04
C LYS A 121 6.47 5.45 5.11
N MET A 122 5.35 4.83 5.47
CA MET A 122 4.48 5.35 6.54
C MET A 122 5.20 5.45 7.88
N LEU A 123 6.07 4.50 8.21
CA LEU A 123 6.87 4.56 9.43
C LEU A 123 7.82 5.77 9.43
N ILE A 124 8.45 6.08 8.29
CA ILE A 124 9.28 7.27 8.13
C ILE A 124 8.44 8.54 8.31
N ASP A 125 7.30 8.63 7.62
CA ASP A 125 6.40 9.80 7.69
C ASP A 125 5.92 10.07 9.13
N ILE A 126 5.65 9.02 9.91
CA ILE A 126 5.25 9.14 11.32
C ILE A 126 6.38 9.75 12.17
N VAL A 127 7.62 9.31 11.96
CA VAL A 127 8.78 9.85 12.68
C VAL A 127 9.02 11.31 12.30
N GLU A 128 8.93 11.65 11.02
CA GLU A 128 9.05 13.03 10.55
C GLU A 128 7.94 13.92 11.13
N PHE A 129 6.71 13.45 11.15
CA PHE A 129 5.58 14.17 11.74
C PHE A 129 5.79 14.45 13.23
N GLU A 130 6.27 13.47 14.00
CA GLU A 130 6.53 13.67 15.43
C GLU A 130 7.68 14.68 15.65
N ASN A 131 8.73 14.63 14.83
CA ASN A 131 9.81 15.62 14.86
C ASN A 131 9.29 17.04 14.56
N MET A 132 8.40 17.18 13.57
CA MET A 132 7.75 18.46 13.26
C MET A 132 6.90 18.95 14.43
N ARG A 133 6.14 18.06 15.07
CA ARG A 133 5.30 18.38 16.24
C ARG A 133 6.14 18.91 17.41
N ILE A 134 7.27 18.27 17.70
CA ILE A 134 8.21 18.73 18.73
C ILE A 134 8.77 20.12 18.39
N LYS A 135 9.14 20.34 17.13
CA LYS A 135 9.67 21.63 16.66
C LYS A 135 8.64 22.75 16.80
N ILE A 136 7.38 22.49 16.45
CA ILE A 136 6.27 23.44 16.63
C ILE A 136 6.12 23.80 18.12
N SER A 137 6.08 22.80 19.01
CA SER A 137 5.95 23.07 20.46
C SER A 137 7.09 23.94 21.01
N ASN A 138 8.32 23.71 20.54
CA ASN A 138 9.47 24.53 20.95
C ASN A 138 9.41 25.97 20.41
N LEU A 139 8.92 26.15 19.18
CA LEU A 139 8.71 27.47 18.60
C LEU A 139 7.61 28.23 19.34
N GLU A 140 6.50 27.58 19.68
CA GLU A 140 5.41 28.16 20.47
C GLU A 140 5.92 28.66 21.84
N LYS A 141 6.68 27.82 22.57
CA LYS A 141 7.32 28.23 23.85
C LYS A 141 8.24 29.43 23.66
N THR A 142 8.98 29.48 22.57
CA THR A 142 9.91 30.57 22.27
C THR A 142 9.14 31.87 22.00
N ILE A 143 8.05 31.80 21.22
CA ILE A 143 7.16 32.94 20.94
C ILE A 143 6.59 33.49 22.25
N THR A 144 5.98 32.64 23.09
CA THR A 144 5.41 33.08 24.38
C THR A 144 6.45 33.74 25.27
N ARG A 145 7.68 33.20 25.32
CA ARG A 145 8.78 33.82 26.08
C ARG A 145 9.15 35.20 25.53
N LEU A 146 9.27 35.33 24.21
CA LEU A 146 9.60 36.60 23.56
C LEU A 146 8.49 37.64 23.74
N GLU A 147 7.23 37.24 23.68
CA GLU A 147 6.08 38.12 23.96
C GLU A 147 6.10 38.64 25.40
N THR A 148 6.42 37.77 26.36
CA THR A 148 6.58 38.16 27.76
C THR A 148 7.72 39.17 27.93
N GLN A 149 8.89 38.90 27.32
CA GLN A 149 10.03 39.82 27.37
C GLN A 149 9.72 41.17 26.72
N LYS A 150 9.02 41.16 25.57
CA LYS A 150 8.59 42.38 24.89
C LYS A 150 7.72 43.24 25.81
N LYS A 151 6.75 42.62 26.51
CA LYS A 151 5.86 43.34 27.43
C LYS A 151 6.64 44.00 28.58
N ILE A 152 7.59 43.28 29.18
CA ILE A 152 8.45 43.83 30.24
C ILE A 152 9.25 45.05 29.73
N ILE A 153 9.87 44.92 28.56
CA ILE A 153 10.65 46.01 27.95
C ILE A 153 9.76 47.22 27.62
N GLU A 154 8.53 47.01 27.14
CA GLU A 154 7.56 48.09 26.90
C GLU A 154 7.17 48.81 28.20
N GLU A 155 6.94 48.07 29.29
CA GLU A 155 6.67 48.64 30.62
C GLU A 155 7.86 49.46 31.14
N GLU A 156 9.08 48.93 31.05
CA GLU A 156 10.31 49.64 31.44
C GLU A 156 10.51 50.91 30.61
N LYS A 157 10.34 50.83 29.28
CA LYS A 157 10.45 51.98 28.37
C LYS A 157 9.47 53.09 28.76
N ASN A 158 8.22 52.74 29.08
CA ASN A 158 7.21 53.70 29.49
C ASN A 158 7.58 54.37 30.82
N ASN A 159 8.08 53.60 31.79
CA ASN A 159 8.56 54.13 33.07
C ASN A 159 9.74 55.10 32.88
N TYR A 160 10.71 54.75 32.03
CA TYR A 160 11.82 55.64 31.70
C TYR A 160 11.37 56.92 31.00
N MET A 161 10.39 56.85 30.08
CA MET A 161 9.83 58.04 29.44
C MET A 161 9.13 58.96 30.44
N LEU A 162 8.33 58.42 31.36
CA LEU A 162 7.68 59.20 32.42
C LEU A 162 8.72 59.91 33.29
N LYS A 163 9.74 59.19 33.76
CA LYS A 163 10.80 59.75 34.60
C LYS A 163 11.62 60.81 33.87
N ASN A 164 11.90 60.62 32.58
CA ASN A 164 12.59 61.62 31.76
C ASN A 164 11.74 62.89 31.60
N ASN A 165 10.44 62.75 31.37
CA ASN A 165 9.52 63.88 31.29
C ASN A 165 9.45 64.67 32.61
N GLU A 166 9.46 63.97 33.76
CA GLU A 166 9.51 64.60 35.08
C GLU A 166 10.82 65.38 35.29
N LEU A 167 11.96 64.75 35.00
CA LEU A 167 13.27 65.40 35.10
C LEU A 167 13.39 66.62 34.19
N GLN A 168 12.88 66.55 32.95
CA GLN A 168 12.85 67.71 32.05
C GLN A 168 12.01 68.87 32.62
N LYS A 169 10.84 68.58 33.20
CA LYS A 169 10.01 69.59 33.86
C LYS A 169 10.73 70.23 35.05
N GLU A 170 11.44 69.44 35.86
CA GLU A 170 12.23 69.95 36.98
C GLU A 170 13.39 70.84 36.51
N LEU A 171 14.08 70.43 35.45
CA LEU A 171 15.19 71.17 34.86
C LEU A 171 14.74 72.53 34.33
N MET A 172 13.59 72.58 33.63
CA MET A 172 12.98 73.85 33.21
C MET A 172 12.61 74.76 34.40
N LYS A 173 12.04 74.20 35.48
CA LYS A 173 11.73 74.98 36.69
C LYS A 173 12.98 75.57 37.34
N LYS A 174 14.08 74.82 37.40
CA LYS A 174 15.36 75.31 37.93
C LYS A 174 15.95 76.41 37.05
N ASN A 175 15.98 76.24 35.73
CA ASN A 175 16.48 77.25 34.81
C ASN A 175 15.69 78.56 34.89
N ASN A 176 14.36 78.49 35.01
CA ASN A 176 13.53 79.70 35.18
C ASN A 176 13.76 80.42 36.52
N LYS A 177 14.08 79.69 37.60
CA LYS A 177 14.46 80.30 38.90
C LYS A 177 15.79 81.04 38.85
N ILE A 178 16.78 80.53 38.10
CA ILE A 178 18.10 81.17 37.97
C ILE A 178 18.01 82.50 37.22
N ILE A 179 17.16 82.59 36.20
CA ILE A 179 16.93 83.84 35.44
C ILE A 179 16.32 84.94 36.32
N HIS A 180 15.52 84.58 37.34
CA HIS A 180 14.94 85.55 38.27
C HIS A 180 15.89 86.06 39.36
N ILE A 181 17.05 85.43 39.58
CA ILE A 181 18.05 85.87 40.57
C ILE A 181 19.03 86.88 39.96
N ASN A 182 19.15 86.94 38.62
CA ASN A 182 20.05 87.82 37.88
C ASN A 182 19.36 89.08 37.28
N LYS A 183 18.28 89.58 37.91
CA LYS A 183 17.65 90.87 37.55
C LYS A 183 17.73 91.85 38.70
#